data_AF-A0A060CE20-F1
#
_entry.id   AF-A0A060CE20-F1
#
_cell.length_a   1.000
_cell.length_b   1.000
_cell.length_c   1.000
_cell.angle_alpha   90.00
_cell.angle_beta   90.00
_cell.angle_gamma   90.00
#
_symmetry.space_group_name_H-M   'P 1'
#
loop_
_entity.id
_entity.type
_entity.pdbx_description
1 polymer ?
#
loop_
_entity_poly.entity_id
_entity_poly.type
_entity_poly.pdbx_seq_one_letter_code
_entity_poly.pdbx_strand_id
1 'polypeptide(L)'
;MVAAAVAAVVVAVTALVGTAVPAAAASVDTGAWYVLLNRQSGKAMEVANWSTADGEIVQQWDRNDGAWQQWRFLDSGGGYYRLQNRNSGKVLDLWEWSLSDGAG
;
A
#
# COMPACT_ATOMS: atom_id res chain seq x y z
N MET A 1 -43.98 -36.29 -40.94
CA MET A 1 -43.48 -35.11 -40.20
C MET A 1 -43.65 -35.38 -38.71
N VAL A 2 -42.54 -35.32 -37.94
CA VAL A 2 -42.38 -35.23 -36.45
C VAL A 2 -42.95 -36.43 -35.64
N ALA A 3 -42.37 -37.01 -34.59
CA ALA A 3 -41.45 -36.60 -33.50
C ALA A 3 -40.93 -37.90 -32.81
N ALA A 4 -39.93 -37.98 -31.94
CA ALA A 4 -38.77 -37.20 -31.54
C ALA A 4 -38.00 -38.13 -30.56
N ALA A 5 -36.66 -38.22 -30.69
CA ALA A 5 -35.83 -38.92 -29.72
C ALA A 5 -35.69 -38.07 -28.45
N VAL A 6 -35.96 -38.63 -27.28
CA VAL A 6 -35.69 -37.96 -26.00
C VAL A 6 -34.25 -38.29 -25.59
N ALA A 7 -33.34 -37.34 -25.80
CA ALA A 7 -31.99 -37.39 -25.26
C ALA A 7 -32.02 -36.97 -23.78
N ALA A 8 -31.58 -37.84 -22.89
CA ALA A 8 -31.33 -37.48 -21.50
C ALA A 8 -30.06 -36.62 -21.42
N VAL A 9 -30.20 -35.35 -21.09
CA VAL A 9 -29.06 -34.45 -20.84
C VAL A 9 -28.66 -34.61 -19.38
N VAL A 10 -27.49 -35.19 -19.12
CA VAL A 10 -26.84 -35.15 -17.81
C VAL A 10 -26.05 -33.85 -17.72
N VAL A 11 -26.53 -32.87 -16.96
CA VAL A 11 -25.73 -31.70 -16.59
C VAL A 11 -25.08 -31.97 -15.25
N ALA A 12 -23.82 -32.41 -15.27
CA ALA A 12 -22.98 -32.40 -14.08
C ALA A 12 -22.48 -30.97 -13.87
N VAL A 13 -23.10 -30.23 -12.95
CA VAL A 13 -22.54 -28.96 -12.48
C VAL A 13 -21.46 -29.28 -11.45
N THR A 14 -20.20 -29.30 -11.86
CA THR A 14 -19.08 -29.27 -10.93
C THR A 14 -18.95 -27.87 -10.35
N ALA A 15 -19.28 -27.70 -9.07
CA ALA A 15 -18.93 -26.50 -8.33
C ALA A 15 -17.40 -26.41 -8.24
N LEU A 16 -16.81 -25.43 -8.93
CA LEU A 16 -15.40 -25.08 -8.75
C LEU A 16 -15.27 -24.39 -7.38
N VAL A 17 -14.83 -25.12 -6.37
CA VAL A 17 -14.44 -24.53 -5.08
C VAL A 17 -13.17 -23.72 -5.34
N GLY A 18 -13.31 -22.40 -5.52
CA GLY A 18 -12.18 -21.49 -5.61
C GLY A 18 -11.49 -21.39 -4.26
N THR A 19 -10.41 -22.13 -4.05
CA THR A 19 -9.52 -21.89 -2.91
C THR A 19 -8.84 -20.54 -3.12
N ALA A 20 -9.08 -19.57 -2.25
CA ALA A 20 -8.36 -18.30 -2.28
C ALA A 20 -6.88 -18.59 -2.06
N VAL A 21 -6.06 -18.38 -3.11
CA VAL A 21 -4.61 -18.42 -2.96
C VAL A 21 -4.25 -17.29 -1.99
N PRO A 22 -3.54 -17.56 -0.87
CA PRO A 22 -3.14 -16.51 0.04
C PRO A 22 -2.28 -15.51 -0.75
N ALA A 23 -2.58 -14.22 -0.61
CA ALA A 23 -1.77 -13.18 -1.24
C ALA A 23 -0.35 -13.26 -0.66
N ALA A 24 0.61 -13.67 -1.49
CA ALA A 24 2.02 -13.54 -1.13
C ALA A 24 2.31 -12.05 -0.94
N ALA A 25 2.98 -11.70 0.16
CA ALA A 25 3.41 -10.33 0.39
C ALA A 25 4.30 -9.90 -0.79
N ALA A 26 3.95 -8.80 -1.45
CA ALA A 26 4.83 -8.22 -2.45
C ALA A 26 6.15 -7.83 -1.77
N SER A 27 7.28 -8.18 -2.39
CA SER A 27 8.59 -7.71 -1.95
C SER A 27 8.71 -6.22 -2.25
N VAL A 28 9.18 -5.44 -1.27
CA VAL A 28 9.53 -4.03 -1.48
C VAL A 28 10.92 -3.95 -2.08
N ASP A 29 11.06 -3.28 -3.23
CA ASP A 29 12.37 -2.88 -3.74
C ASP A 29 12.90 -1.71 -2.91
N THR A 30 13.88 -1.98 -2.05
CA THR A 30 14.52 -0.98 -1.19
C THR A 30 15.47 -0.04 -1.95
N GLY A 31 15.69 -0.26 -3.24
CA GLY A 31 16.38 0.65 -4.16
C GLY A 31 15.51 1.77 -4.71
N ALA A 32 14.19 1.60 -4.68
CA ALA A 32 13.24 2.50 -5.32
C ALA A 32 12.70 3.60 -4.40
N TRP A 33 12.22 4.68 -5.03
CA TRP A 33 11.42 5.72 -4.39
C TRP A 33 9.95 5.52 -4.75
N TYR A 34 9.09 5.52 -3.74
CA TYR A 34 7.66 5.29 -3.87
C TYR A 34 6.86 6.53 -3.52
N VAL A 35 5.68 6.65 -4.12
CA VAL A 35 4.62 7.53 -3.63
C VAL A 35 3.57 6.63 -2.99
N LEU A 36 3.35 6.78 -1.69
CA LEU A 36 2.32 6.00 -0.98
C LEU A 36 0.97 6.70 -1.14
N LEU A 37 0.06 6.05 -1.84
CA LEU A 37 -1.29 6.57 -2.06
C LEU A 37 -2.28 5.92 -1.12
N ASN A 38 -3.12 6.73 -0.50
CA ASN A 38 -4.32 6.23 0.13
C ASN A 38 -5.28 5.74 -0.97
N ARG A 39 -5.69 4.46 -0.89
CA ARG A 39 -6.53 3.84 -1.92
C ARG A 39 -7.92 4.48 -2.07
N GLN A 40 -8.45 5.07 -1.00
CA GLN A 40 -9.75 5.73 -1.05
C GLN A 40 -9.57 7.14 -1.62
N SER A 41 -8.80 8.00 -0.98
CA SER A 41 -8.71 9.41 -1.39
C SER A 41 -7.89 9.63 -2.67
N GLY A 42 -7.01 8.69 -3.04
CA GLY A 42 -6.02 8.85 -4.11
C GLY A 42 -4.89 9.84 -3.76
N LYS A 43 -4.89 10.40 -2.54
CA LYS A 43 -3.90 11.37 -2.07
C LYS A 43 -2.61 10.70 -1.61
N ALA A 44 -1.50 11.40 -1.78
CA ALA A 44 -0.17 10.95 -1.40
C ALA A 44 0.15 11.28 0.05
N MET A 45 0.90 10.39 0.71
CA MET A 45 1.56 10.68 1.97
C MET A 45 2.68 11.70 1.75
N GLU A 46 2.63 12.82 2.47
CA GLU A 46 3.44 14.02 2.26
C GLU A 46 3.96 14.58 3.59
N VAL A 47 5.22 15.03 3.62
CA VAL A 47 5.69 15.98 4.65
C VAL A 47 5.18 17.38 4.30
N ALA A 48 4.42 18.00 5.19
CA ALA A 48 3.78 19.29 4.94
C ALA A 48 4.79 20.41 4.66
N ASN A 49 4.34 21.42 3.91
CA ASN A 49 5.12 22.64 3.61
C ASN A 49 6.50 22.41 2.96
N TRP A 50 6.73 21.21 2.41
CA TRP A 50 8.03 20.80 1.86
C TRP A 50 9.16 20.89 2.88
N SER A 51 8.80 20.80 4.17
CA SER A 51 9.72 21.03 5.27
C SER A 51 10.82 19.99 5.28
N THR A 52 12.00 20.44 5.69
CA THR A 52 13.11 19.57 6.07
C THR A 52 13.41 19.67 7.55
N ALA A 53 12.59 20.37 8.34
CA ALA A 53 12.74 20.46 9.79
C ALA A 53 12.24 19.19 10.48
N ASP A 54 12.69 18.98 11.72
CA ASP A 54 12.11 17.97 12.60
C ASP A 54 10.72 18.42 13.08
N GLY A 55 9.81 17.47 13.30
CA GLY A 55 8.50 17.72 13.86
C GLY A 55 7.47 18.32 12.90
N GLU A 56 7.78 18.41 11.61
CA GLU A 56 6.76 18.69 10.62
C GLU A 56 5.79 17.51 10.50
N ILE A 57 4.51 17.82 10.37
CA ILE A 57 3.46 16.82 10.23
C ILE A 57 3.57 16.06 8.90
N VAL A 58 3.18 14.80 8.96
CA VAL A 58 2.92 14.00 7.76
C VAL A 58 1.41 13.96 7.49
N GLN A 59 1.01 14.40 6.30
CA GLN A 59 -0.38 14.56 5.90
C GLN A 59 -0.69 13.82 4.59
N GLN A 60 -1.97 13.80 4.22
CA GLN A 60 -2.40 13.40 2.89
C GLN A 60 -2.60 14.63 2.02
N TRP A 61 -1.93 14.68 0.88
CA TRP A 61 -2.05 15.80 -0.06
C TRP A 61 -2.22 15.33 -1.50
N ASP A 62 -2.67 16.21 -2.38
CA ASP A 62 -2.80 15.89 -3.80
C ASP A 62 -1.45 15.50 -4.38
N ARG A 63 -1.43 14.36 -5.09
CA ARG A 63 -0.21 13.82 -5.68
C ARG A 63 0.33 14.79 -6.73
N ASN A 64 1.58 15.20 -6.55
CA ASN A 64 2.34 16.01 -7.50
C ASN A 64 3.75 15.45 -7.76
N ASP A 65 4.06 14.26 -7.23
CA ASP A 65 5.35 13.57 -7.37
C ASP A 65 6.55 14.39 -6.86
N GLY A 66 6.33 15.44 -6.08
CA GLY A 66 7.38 16.21 -5.42
C GLY A 66 8.19 15.35 -4.44
N ALA A 67 9.44 15.73 -4.20
CA ALA A 67 10.36 14.93 -3.37
C ALA A 67 9.84 14.68 -1.94
N TRP A 68 9.03 15.60 -1.41
CA TRP A 68 8.41 15.49 -0.08
C TRP A 68 7.26 14.46 -0.03
N GLN A 69 6.78 13.99 -1.18
CA GLN A 69 5.81 12.88 -1.31
C GLN A 69 6.48 11.53 -1.62
N GLN A 70 7.81 11.52 -1.77
CA GLN A 70 8.57 10.33 -2.15
C GLN A 70 9.26 9.72 -0.94
N TRP A 71 9.07 8.41 -0.78
CA TRP A 71 9.53 7.65 0.36
C TRP A 71 10.32 6.43 -0.07
N ARG A 72 11.38 6.13 0.65
CA ARG A 72 12.19 4.92 0.49
C ARG A 72 12.07 4.04 1.71
N PHE A 73 11.88 2.75 1.49
CA PHE A 73 11.91 1.76 2.55
C PHE A 73 13.35 1.38 2.87
N LEU A 74 13.78 1.66 4.10
CA LEU A 74 15.07 1.25 4.63
C LEU A 74 14.86 -0.01 5.46
N ASP A 75 15.52 -1.11 5.09
CA ASP A 75 15.43 -2.37 5.82
C ASP A 75 15.96 -2.21 7.25
N SER A 76 15.18 -2.71 8.21
CA SER A 76 15.55 -2.79 9.63
C SER A 76 15.68 -4.25 10.09
N GLY A 77 15.57 -5.22 9.17
CA GLY A 77 15.58 -6.65 9.47
C GLY A 77 14.23 -7.16 9.95
N GLY A 78 14.06 -8.50 9.93
CA GLY A 78 12.84 -9.15 10.42
C GLY A 78 11.56 -8.79 9.66
N GLY A 79 11.65 -8.21 8.46
CA GLY A 79 10.51 -7.72 7.68
C GLY A 79 10.03 -6.32 8.06
N TYR A 80 10.75 -5.61 8.92
CA TYR A 80 10.45 -4.24 9.31
C TYR A 80 11.23 -3.23 8.48
N TYR A 81 10.62 -2.06 8.25
CA TYR A 81 11.23 -0.97 7.48
C TYR A 81 11.04 0.37 8.17
N ARG A 82 12.00 1.27 7.98
CA ARG A 82 11.81 2.70 8.21
C ARG A 82 11.48 3.39 6.89
N LEU A 83 10.61 4.40 6.94
CA LEU A 83 10.30 5.22 5.77
C LEU A 83 11.15 6.48 5.78
N GLN A 84 12.06 6.61 4.80
CA GLN A 84 12.87 7.80 4.61
C GLN A 84 12.22 8.72 3.58
N ASN A 85 12.07 10.00 3.90
CA ASN A 85 11.59 11.01 2.96
C ASN A 85 12.72 11.47 2.01
N ARG A 86 12.44 11.60 0.71
CA ARG A 86 13.46 11.99 -0.27
C ARG A 86 13.91 13.43 -0.13
N ASN A 87 13.01 14.34 0.25
CA ASN A 87 13.30 15.77 0.33
C ASN A 87 14.23 16.09 1.51
N SER A 88 13.96 15.52 2.68
CA SER A 88 14.70 15.81 3.91
C SER A 88 15.82 14.81 4.23
N GLY A 89 15.76 13.59 3.68
CA GLY A 89 16.61 12.48 4.07
C GLY A 89 16.31 11.92 5.47
N LYS A 90 15.32 12.47 6.18
CA LYS A 90 14.91 12.04 7.51
C LYS A 90 13.93 10.87 7.45
N VAL A 91 13.84 10.12 8.54
CA VAL A 91 12.90 9.00 8.67
C VAL A 91 11.65 9.44 9.41
N LEU A 92 10.50 8.86 9.03
CA LEU A 92 9.27 8.98 9.78
C LEU A 92 9.48 8.44 11.20
N ASP A 93 9.06 9.22 12.19
CA ASP A 93 9.08 8.85 13.59
C ASP A 93 7.87 9.43 14.31
N LEU A 94 7.66 9.00 15.54
CA LEU A 94 6.64 9.51 16.42
C LEU A 94 7.15 10.73 17.17
N TRP A 95 6.39 11.83 17.15
CA TRP A 95 6.79 13.04 17.85
C TRP A 95 6.98 12.79 19.36
N GLU A 96 8.08 13.34 19.90
CA GLU A 96 8.44 13.30 21.33
C GLU A 96 8.42 11.91 21.99
N TRP A 97 8.63 10.82 21.25
CA TRP A 97 8.59 9.45 21.80
C TRP A 97 7.26 9.09 22.46
N SER A 98 6.16 9.70 22.01
CA SER A 98 4.85 9.42 22.56
C SER A 98 4.57 7.92 22.57
N LEU A 99 4.09 7.37 23.68
CA LEU A 99 3.63 5.98 23.76
C LEU A 99 2.12 5.88 23.52
N SER A 100 1.52 6.97 23.04
CA SER A 100 0.08 7.11 22.84
C SER A 100 -0.29 6.67 21.43
N ASP A 101 -1.34 5.86 21.31
CA ASP A 101 -1.93 5.55 20.00
C ASP A 101 -2.35 6.84 19.29
N GLY A 102 -1.89 7.02 18.05
CA GLY A 102 -2.26 8.17 17.22
C GLY A 102 -1.50 9.47 17.51
N ALA A 103 -0.37 9.43 18.22
CA ALA A 103 0.51 10.58 18.23
C ALA A 103 1.04 10.91 16.82
N GLY A 104 1.19 12.20 16.54
CA GLY A 104 1.57 12.75 15.25
C GLY A 104 2.41 14.01 15.41
#